data_AF-A0A1H9G4S6-F1
#
_entry.id   AF-A0A1H9G4S6-F1
#
_cell.length_a   1.000
_cell.length_b   1.000
_cell.length_c   1.000
_cell.angle_alpha   90.00
_cell.angle_beta   90.00
_cell.angle_gamma   90.00
#
_symmetry.space_group_name_H-M   'P 1'
#
loop_
_entity.id
_entity.type
_entity.pdbx_description
1 polymer ?
#
loop_
_entity_poly.entity_id
_entity_poly.type
_entity_poly.pdbx_seq_one_letter_code
_entity_poly.pdbx_strand_id
1 'polypeptide(L)'
;MENIQLLIEAMEYIEDNLSQPLKTDTIADHLYCSKSTIEKLFRYINNISIRDYIIRRRMSKASKEIVHNPEKSLLNIGLDYGYSSNEAFRWNSSPIF
;
A
#
# COMPACT_ATOMS: atom_id res chain seq x y z
N MET A 1 24.35 5.71 2.18
CA MET A 1 23.35 6.80 2.00
C MET A 1 22.46 6.56 0.79
N GLU A 2 22.95 5.94 -0.29
CA GLU A 2 22.22 5.60 -1.52
C GLU A 2 20.91 4.80 -1.31
N ASN A 3 20.90 3.86 -0.35
CA ASN A 3 19.73 3.01 -0.09
C ASN A 3 18.53 3.73 0.56
N ILE A 4 18.74 4.80 1.33
CA ILE A 4 17.62 5.52 1.96
C ILE A 4 16.94 6.42 0.93
N GLN A 5 17.72 7.05 0.05
CA GLN A 5 17.21 7.88 -1.03
C GLN A 5 16.33 7.06 -1.98
N LEU A 6 16.79 5.87 -2.37
CA LEU A 6 16.01 4.93 -3.20
C LEU A 6 14.68 4.54 -2.54
N LEU A 7 14.64 4.40 -1.21
CA LEU A 7 13.41 4.10 -0.49
C LEU A 7 12.44 5.29 -0.49
N ILE A 8 12.95 6.50 -0.26
CA ILE A 8 12.13 7.72 -0.24
C ILE A 8 11.47 7.91 -1.62
N GLU A 9 12.25 7.83 -2.69
CA GLU A 9 11.74 7.94 -4.06
C GLU A 9 10.70 6.84 -4.37
N ALA A 10 10.92 5.62 -3.87
CA ALA A 10 9.93 4.54 -4.01
C ALA A 10 8.61 4.88 -3.30
N MET A 11 8.69 5.44 -2.09
CA MET A 11 7.51 5.82 -1.31
C MET A 11 6.76 6.97 -1.98
N GLU A 12 7.47 8.00 -2.46
CA GLU A 12 6.89 9.12 -3.21
C GLU A 12 6.18 8.65 -4.48
N TYR A 13 6.85 7.82 -5.28
CA TYR A 13 6.25 7.25 -6.49
C TYR A 13 5.00 6.42 -6.18
N ILE A 14 5.00 5.66 -5.08
CA ILE A 14 3.82 4.92 -4.63
C ILE A 14 2.69 5.88 -4.27
N GLU A 15 2.95 6.92 -3.49
CA GLU A 15 1.93 7.89 -3.04
C GLU A 15 1.23 8.59 -4.22
N ASP A 16 2.00 9.00 -5.22
CA ASP A 16 1.50 9.69 -6.41
C ASP A 16 0.63 8.77 -7.29
N ASN A 17 0.86 7.47 -7.22
CA ASN A 17 0.21 6.46 -8.07
C ASN A 17 -0.77 5.56 -7.29
N LEU A 18 -1.14 5.90 -6.05
CA LEU A 18 -2.01 5.05 -5.22
C LEU A 18 -3.36 4.72 -5.85
N SER A 19 -3.89 5.57 -6.73
CA SER A 19 -5.18 5.38 -7.42
C SER A 19 -5.13 4.42 -8.60
N GLN A 20 -3.94 4.02 -9.06
CA GLN A 20 -3.76 3.16 -10.23
C GLN A 20 -3.23 1.78 -9.85
N PRO A 21 -3.44 0.74 -10.67
CA PRO A 21 -2.83 -0.57 -10.43
C PRO A 21 -1.29 -0.50 -10.43
N LEU A 22 -0.68 -0.57 -9.25
CA LEU A 22 0.77 -0.55 -9.07
C LEU A 22 1.34 -1.97 -9.02
N LYS A 23 2.42 -2.21 -9.76
CA LYS A 23 3.22 -3.44 -9.68
C LYS A 23 4.61 -3.11 -9.15
N THR A 24 5.21 -4.05 -8.42
CA THR A 24 6.58 -3.85 -7.94
C THR A 24 7.56 -3.66 -9.09
N ASP A 25 7.33 -4.34 -10.22
CA ASP A 25 8.15 -4.23 -11.42
C ASP A 25 8.17 -2.79 -11.96
N THR A 26 7.00 -2.13 -12.04
CA THR A 26 6.92 -0.73 -12.51
C THR A 26 7.60 0.25 -11.57
N ILE A 27 7.61 -0.03 -10.26
CA ILE A 27 8.30 0.79 -9.26
C ILE A 27 9.81 0.61 -9.42
N ALA A 28 10.27 -0.63 -9.61
CA ALA A 28 11.68 -0.93 -9.81
C ALA A 28 12.24 -0.28 -11.10
N ASP A 29 11.47 -0.34 -12.19
CA ASP A 29 11.81 0.29 -13.47
C ASP A 29 11.92 1.81 -13.34
N HIS A 30 11.00 2.46 -12.64
CA HIS A 30 11.03 3.91 -12.38
C HIS A 30 12.27 4.34 -11.58
N LEU A 31 12.69 3.49 -10.64
CA LEU A 31 13.84 3.72 -9.76
C LEU A 31 15.17 3.24 -10.35
N TYR A 32 15.18 2.78 -11.61
CA TYR A 32 16.35 2.22 -12.29
C TYR A 32 17.05 1.12 -11.48
N CYS A 33 16.28 0.28 -10.78
CA CYS A 33 16.82 -0.76 -9.92
C CYS A 33 16.16 -2.13 -10.16
N SER A 34 16.78 -3.19 -9.66
CA SER A 34 16.15 -4.51 -9.75
C SER A 34 14.99 -4.62 -8.75
N LYS A 35 13.93 -5.33 -9.15
CA LYS A 35 12.81 -5.67 -8.24
C LYS A 35 13.28 -6.30 -6.93
N SER A 36 14.27 -7.21 -6.98
CA SER A 36 14.80 -7.84 -5.77
C SER A 36 15.47 -6.83 -4.83
N THR A 37 16.18 -5.84 -5.38
CA THR A 37 16.83 -4.78 -4.61
C THR A 37 15.80 -3.98 -3.82
N ILE A 38 14.77 -3.46 -4.50
CA ILE A 38 13.76 -2.64 -3.84
C ILE A 38 12.91 -3.47 -2.87
N GLU A 39 12.55 -4.71 -3.21
CA GLU A 39 11.80 -5.59 -2.29
C GLU A 39 12.57 -5.90 -1.00
N LYS A 40 13.87 -6.21 -1.11
CA LYS A 40 14.73 -6.48 0.05
C LYS A 40 14.92 -5.22 0.90
N LEU A 41 15.21 -4.10 0.24
CA LEU A 41 15.40 -2.81 0.90
C LEU A 41 14.13 -2.38 1.65
N PHE A 42 12.98 -2.44 0.99
CA PHE A 42 11.70 -2.04 1.56
C PHE A 42 11.33 -2.92 2.76
N ARG A 43 11.53 -4.25 2.63
CA ARG A 43 11.31 -5.18 3.74
C ARG A 43 12.28 -4.95 4.89
N TYR A 44 13.55 -4.68 4.60
CA TYR A 44 14.55 -4.42 5.63
C TYR A 44 14.22 -3.18 6.46
N ILE A 45 13.72 -2.12 5.83
CA ILE A 45 13.45 -0.84 6.51
C ILE A 45 12.04 -0.78 7.11
N ASN A 46 11.01 -1.18 6.37
CA ASN A 46 9.62 -1.05 6.80
C ASN A 46 9.05 -2.32 7.46
N ASN A 47 9.82 -3.41 7.47
CA ASN A 47 9.41 -4.73 7.98
C ASN A 47 8.13 -5.30 7.33
N ILE A 48 7.77 -4.81 6.14
CA ILE A 48 6.59 -5.22 5.35
C ILE A 48 6.93 -5.25 3.86
N SER A 49 6.11 -5.92 3.05
CA SER A 49 6.28 -5.88 1.60
C SER A 49 5.78 -4.56 1.00
N ILE A 50 6.28 -4.22 -0.19
CA ILE A 50 5.78 -3.08 -0.99
C ILE A 50 4.28 -3.20 -1.24
N ARG A 51 3.79 -4.41 -1.50
CA ARG A 51 2.35 -4.70 -1.68
C ARG A 51 1.56 -4.34 -0.42
N ASP A 52 2.00 -4.79 0.75
CA ASP A 52 1.32 -4.51 2.01
C ASP A 52 1.33 -3.01 2.33
N TYR A 53 2.44 -2.33 2.01
CA TYR A 53 2.53 -0.88 2.15
C TYR A 53 1.49 -0.16 1.28
N ILE A 54 1.40 -0.49 -0.01
CA ILE A 54 0.40 0.09 -0.93
C ILE A 54 -1.02 -0.14 -0.39
N ILE A 55 -1.33 -1.36 0.05
CA ILE A 55 -2.64 -1.72 0.61
C ILE A 55 -2.96 -0.85 1.84
N ARG A 56 -2.03 -0.73 2.78
CA ARG A 56 -2.20 0.10 3.99
C ARG A 56 -2.40 1.58 3.66
N ARG A 57 -1.66 2.11 2.69
CA ARG A 57 -1.76 3.51 2.25
C ARG A 57 -3.11 3.79 1.59
N ARG A 58 -3.59 2.90 0.72
CA ARG A 58 -4.94 2.97 0.14
C ARG A 58 -6.01 2.96 1.23
N MET A 59 -5.92 2.05 2.20
CA MET A 59 -6.87 1.99 3.32
C MET A 59 -6.87 3.27 4.14
N SER A 60 -5.68 3.81 4.46
CA SER A 60 -5.55 5.07 5.18
C SER A 60 -6.21 6.23 4.42
N LYS A 61 -6.01 6.31 3.09
CA LYS A 61 -6.62 7.34 2.25
C LYS A 61 -8.13 7.18 2.16
N ALA A 62 -8.62 5.96 1.91
CA ALA A 62 -10.05 5.66 1.86
C ALA A 62 -10.74 5.95 3.20
N SER A 63 -10.14 5.58 4.33
CA SER A 63 -10.67 5.88 5.66
C SER A 63 -10.79 7.39 5.90
N LYS A 64 -9.79 8.17 5.48
CA LYS A 64 -9.88 9.65 5.55
C LYS A 64 -11.01 10.18 4.68
N GLU A 65 -11.17 9.68 3.46
CA GLU A 65 -12.26 10.09 2.57
C GLU A 65 -13.64 9.78 3.16
N ILE A 66 -13.83 8.62 3.79
CA ILE A 66 -15.10 8.25 4.45
C ILE A 66 -15.44 9.23 5.57
N VAL A 67 -14.46 9.61 6.39
CA VAL A 67 -14.68 10.56 7.50
C VAL A 67 -15.18 11.91 6.98
N HIS A 68 -14.74 12.32 5.80
CA HIS A 68 -15.17 13.60 5.19
C HIS A 68 -16.42 13.44 4.29
N ASN A 69 -16.71 12.23 3.79
CA ASN A 69 -17.83 11.93 2.88
C ASN A 69 -18.48 10.57 3.23
N PRO A 70 -19.34 10.51 4.26
CA PRO A 70 -19.88 9.26 4.80
C PRO A 70 -20.82 8.50 3.84
N GLU A 71 -21.30 9.12 2.76
CA GLU A 71 -22.24 8.48 1.81
C GLU A 71 -21.56 7.61 0.73
N LYS A 72 -20.23 7.68 0.57
CA LYS A 72 -19.48 6.92 -0.45
C LYS A 72 -19.16 5.47 -0.05
N SER A 73 -19.87 4.92 0.93
CA SER A 73 -19.28 4.01 1.93
C SER A 73 -19.28 2.52 1.60
N LEU A 74 -18.18 1.90 2.02
CA LEU A 74 -17.88 0.46 2.18
C LEU A 74 -17.89 -0.45 0.96
N LEU A 75 -18.84 -0.35 0.05
CA LEU A 75 -18.99 -1.31 -1.05
C LEU A 75 -17.83 -1.23 -2.06
N ASN A 76 -17.41 -0.01 -2.40
CA ASN A 76 -16.27 0.24 -3.29
C ASN A 76 -14.93 -0.10 -2.62
N ILE A 77 -14.85 0.09 -1.30
CA ILE A 77 -13.69 -0.28 -0.50
C ILE A 77 -13.49 -1.79 -0.62
N GLY A 78 -14.48 -2.61 -0.27
CA GLY A 78 -14.37 -4.08 -0.38
C GLY A 78 -13.94 -4.60 -1.77
N LEU A 79 -14.43 -3.97 -2.85
CA LEU A 79 -14.12 -4.36 -4.23
C LEU A 79 -12.69 -3.97 -4.67
N ASP A 80 -12.19 -2.80 -4.24
CA ASP A 80 -10.83 -2.34 -4.57
C ASP A 80 -9.71 -3.07 -3.80
N TYR A 81 -10.05 -3.77 -2.70
CA TYR A 81 -9.10 -4.54 -1.90
C TYR A 81 -9.01 -6.02 -2.26
N GLY A 82 -9.73 -6.50 -3.29
CA GLY A 82 -9.65 -7.89 -3.73
C GLY A 82 -10.15 -8.91 -2.69
N TYR A 83 -10.88 -8.45 -1.67
CA TYR A 83 -11.54 -9.32 -0.71
C TYR A 83 -12.95 -9.62 -1.21
N SER A 84 -13.13 -10.80 -1.81
CA SER A 84 -14.43 -11.30 -2.27
C SER A 84 -15.38 -11.71 -1.14
N SER A 85 -15.05 -11.48 0.13
CA SER A 85 -15.95 -11.79 1.25
C SER A 85 -15.72 -10.91 2.49
N ASN A 86 -16.84 -10.54 3.13
CA ASN A 86 -16.94 -9.71 4.34
C ASN A 86 -16.24 -10.30 5.59
N GLU A 87 -15.69 -11.52 5.53
CA GLU A 87 -15.17 -12.23 6.70
C GLU A 87 -13.71 -11.89 7.03
N ALA A 88 -12.90 -11.47 6.04
CA ALA A 88 -11.48 -11.17 6.27
C ALA A 88 -11.23 -9.87 7.06
N PHE A 89 -12.17 -8.90 6.98
CA PHE A 89 -12.07 -7.62 7.70
C PHE A 89 -12.16 -7.80 9.22
N ARG A 90 -12.93 -8.80 9.68
CA ARG A 90 -13.22 -9.02 11.11
C ARG A 90 -12.05 -9.58 11.91
N TRP A 91 -11.10 -10.27 11.26
CA TRP A 91 -9.97 -10.91 11.95
C TRP A 91 -8.84 -9.93 12.29
N ASN A 92 -8.64 -8.89 11.48
CA ASN A 92 -7.51 -7.96 11.65
C ASN A 92 -7.84 -6.75 12.55
N SER A 93 -9.10 -6.64 13.00
CA SER A 93 -9.56 -5.62 13.94
C SER A 93 -9.55 -6.09 15.40
N SER A 94 -9.00 -7.27 15.69
CA SER A 94 -8.87 -7.72 17.08
C SER A 94 -7.68 -6.99 17.73
N PRO A 95 -7.90 -6.16 18.76
CA PRO A 95 -6.81 -5.64 19.56
C PRO A 95 -6.24 -6.83 20.34
N ILE A 96 -4.93 -7.02 20.23
CA ILE A 96 -4.20 -7.93 21.09
C ILE A 96 -4.13 -7.25 22.47
N PHE A 97 -5.11 -7.54 23.32
CA PHE A 97 -5.04 -7.44 24.78
C PHE A 97 -5.61 -8.72 25.36
#